data_AF-A0AA36C545-F1
#
_entry.id   AF-A0AA36C545-F1
#
_cell.length_a   1.000
_cell.length_b   1.000
_cell.length_c   1.000
_cell.angle_alpha   90.00
_cell.angle_beta   90.00
_cell.angle_gamma   90.00
#
_symmetry.space_group_name_H-M   'P 1'
#
loop_
_entity.id
_entity.type
_entity.pdbx_description
1 polymer ?
#
loop_
_entity_poly.entity_id
_entity_poly.type
_entity_poly.pdbx_seq_one_letter_code
_entity_poly.pdbx_strand_id
1 'polypeptide(L)'
;MHTALRSEIQRRMGDRCKKLQTDIGRKYLGRTDYEENEKELKAITILAEDLKILLLEAPHINTPMDLKDIHLAPIIVQIRVSNRSVLMRLMNKTGIGANNKKTELAGVDALSGLSRDLVDVIIEEKGLAEATKRMCSYLEDYWAATHPQWQEL
;
A
#
# COMPACT_ATOMS: atom_id res chain seq x y z
N MET A 1 -11.79 -0.20 -0.38
CA MET A 1 -11.14 1.12 -0.23
C MET A 1 -9.85 1.22 -1.03
N HIS A 2 -8.92 0.27 -0.90
CA HIS A 2 -7.63 0.30 -1.61
C HIS A 2 -7.78 0.43 -3.14
N THR A 3 -8.66 -0.37 -3.76
CA THR A 3 -8.93 -0.31 -5.21
C THR A 3 -9.40 1.07 -5.68
N ALA A 4 -10.35 1.68 -4.96
CA ALA A 4 -10.87 3.01 -5.30
C ALA A 4 -9.78 4.09 -5.16
N LEU A 5 -9.01 4.03 -4.07
CA LEU A 5 -7.91 4.97 -3.84
C LEU A 5 -6.84 4.85 -4.94
N ARG A 6 -6.38 3.63 -5.27
CA ARG A 6 -5.40 3.41 -6.35
C ARG A 6 -5.89 3.93 -7.70
N SER A 7 -7.16 3.71 -8.03
CA SER A 7 -7.74 4.22 -9.29
C SER A 7 -7.77 5.74 -9.34
N GLU A 8 -8.12 6.40 -8.23
CA GLU A 8 -8.17 7.85 -8.19
C GLU A 8 -6.75 8.47 -8.16
N ILE A 9 -5.79 7.84 -7.49
CA ILE A 9 -4.36 8.23 -7.57
C ILE A 9 -3.89 8.12 -9.02
N GLN A 10 -4.15 6.99 -9.68
CA GLN A 10 -3.73 6.78 -11.07
C GLN A 10 -4.32 7.84 -12.00
N ARG A 11 -5.60 8.18 -11.81
CA ARG A 11 -6.28 9.23 -12.57
C ARG A 11 -5.61 10.61 -12.38
N ARG A 12 -5.13 10.93 -11.18
CA ARG A 12 -4.52 12.24 -10.86
C ARG A 12 -3.05 12.34 -11.21
N MET A 13 -2.29 11.28 -10.93
CA MET A 13 -0.85 11.23 -11.21
C MET A 13 -0.56 11.00 -12.69
N GLY A 14 -1.53 10.43 -13.44
CA GLY A 14 -1.44 10.23 -14.88
C GLY A 14 -0.35 9.21 -15.25
N ASP A 15 0.45 9.57 -16.25
CA ASP A 15 1.54 8.77 -16.81
C ASP A 15 2.75 8.61 -15.89
N ARG A 16 2.81 9.40 -14.80
CA ARG A 16 3.84 9.32 -13.75
C ARG A 16 3.70 8.10 -12.84
N CYS A 17 2.58 7.37 -12.94
CA CYS A 17 2.39 6.16 -12.17
C CYS A 17 1.85 5.00 -13.00
N LYS A 18 2.15 3.78 -12.56
CA LYS A 18 1.66 2.53 -13.16
C LYS A 18 1.07 1.65 -12.06
N LYS A 19 -0.05 1.00 -12.35
CA LYS A 19 -0.54 -0.09 -11.50
C LYS A 19 0.18 -1.37 -11.85
N LEU A 20 0.54 -2.16 -10.84
CA LEU A 20 1.17 -3.46 -11.01
C LEU A 20 0.52 -4.46 -10.06
N GLN A 21 -0.09 -5.49 -10.63
CA GLN A 21 -0.48 -6.68 -9.87
C GLN A 21 0.73 -7.59 -9.74
N THR A 22 1.00 -8.06 -8.52
CA THR A 22 2.17 -8.89 -8.22
C THR A 22 1.83 -9.85 -7.09
N ASP A 23 2.45 -11.02 -7.14
CA ASP A 23 2.32 -12.03 -6.09
C ASP A 23 3.41 -11.91 -5.01
N ILE A 24 4.17 -10.81 -4.99
CA ILE A 24 5.19 -10.57 -3.97
C ILE A 24 4.60 -10.56 -2.55
N GLY A 25 5.39 -11.00 -1.58
CA GLY A 25 5.01 -11.10 -0.17
C GLY A 25 4.43 -12.46 0.23
N ARG A 26 4.63 -13.50 -0.60
CA ARG A 26 4.29 -14.88 -0.21
C ARG A 26 5.09 -15.26 1.02
N LYS A 27 4.40 -15.86 2.01
CA LYS A 27 5.04 -16.30 3.25
C LYS A 27 5.98 -17.45 2.91
N TYR A 28 7.20 -17.42 3.45
CA TYR A 28 8.24 -18.44 3.24
C TYR A 28 7.87 -19.78 3.88
N LEU A 29 6.83 -20.44 3.38
CA LEU A 29 6.40 -21.76 3.82
C LEU A 29 7.18 -22.86 3.09
N GLY A 30 7.82 -22.53 1.97
CA GLY A 30 8.76 -23.40 1.27
C GLY A 30 9.76 -22.64 0.38
N ARG A 31 10.69 -23.40 -0.22
CA ARG A 31 11.71 -22.88 -1.15
C ARG A 31 11.09 -22.22 -2.39
N THR A 32 9.95 -22.73 -2.85
CA THR A 32 9.23 -22.19 -4.00
C THR A 32 8.74 -20.76 -3.77
N ASP A 33 8.25 -20.45 -2.55
CA ASP A 33 7.77 -19.10 -2.23
C ASP A 33 8.92 -18.07 -2.23
N TYR A 34 10.11 -18.50 -1.80
CA TYR A 34 11.30 -17.66 -1.88
C TYR A 34 11.68 -17.34 -3.32
N GLU A 35 11.73 -18.38 -4.18
CA GLU A 35 12.07 -18.23 -5.59
C GLU A 35 11.02 -17.37 -6.35
N GLU A 36 9.74 -17.51 -5.99
CA GLU A 36 8.66 -16.65 -6.50
C GLU A 36 8.83 -15.19 -6.06
N ASN A 37 9.07 -14.93 -4.77
CA ASN A 37 9.30 -13.56 -4.29
C ASN A 37 10.52 -12.91 -4.96
N GLU A 38 11.61 -13.66 -5.16
CA GLU A 38 12.81 -13.17 -5.88
C GLU A 38 12.51 -12.83 -7.34
N LYS A 39 11.68 -13.64 -8.01
CA LYS A 39 11.25 -13.39 -9.38
C LYS A 39 10.39 -12.13 -9.46
N GLU A 40 9.41 -11.99 -8.57
CA GLU A 40 8.54 -10.81 -8.50
C GLU A 40 9.34 -9.54 -8.18
N LEU A 41 10.29 -9.61 -7.23
CA LEU A 41 11.18 -8.49 -6.89
C LEU A 41 11.95 -8.00 -8.12
N LYS A 42 12.54 -8.91 -8.90
CA LYS A 42 13.24 -8.56 -10.15
C LYS A 42 12.31 -7.89 -11.17
N ALA A 43 11.08 -8.40 -11.32
CA ALA A 43 10.11 -7.81 -12.22
C ALA A 43 9.72 -6.39 -11.80
N ILE A 44 9.51 -6.15 -10.50
CA ILE A 44 9.24 -4.81 -9.96
C ILE A 44 10.43 -3.88 -10.20
N THR A 45 11.65 -4.31 -9.92
CA THR A 45 12.86 -3.50 -10.11
C THR A 45 13.04 -3.06 -11.56
N ILE A 46 12.84 -3.97 -12.53
CA ILE A 46 12.92 -3.63 -13.96
C ILE A 46 11.84 -2.59 -14.33
N LEU A 47 10.62 -2.76 -13.82
CA LEU A 47 9.53 -1.81 -14.08
C LEU A 47 9.77 -0.43 -13.45
N ALA A 48 10.61 -0.34 -12.42
CA ALA A 48 10.97 0.90 -11.75
C ALA A 48 12.12 1.65 -12.46
N GLU A 49 12.79 1.04 -13.45
CA GLU A 49 13.90 1.68 -14.18
C GLU A 49 13.50 2.96 -14.91
N ASP A 50 12.22 3.10 -15.31
CA ASP A 50 11.70 4.32 -15.93
C ASP A 50 11.29 5.41 -14.92
N LEU A 51 11.65 5.22 -13.64
CA LEU A 51 11.44 6.13 -12.52
C LEU A 51 9.99 6.54 -12.29
N LYS A 52 9.03 5.74 -12.79
CA LYS A 52 7.61 5.93 -12.50
C LYS A 52 7.22 5.37 -11.13
N ILE A 53 6.19 5.95 -10.54
CA ILE A 53 5.62 5.45 -9.28
C ILE A 53 4.84 4.15 -9.57
N LEU A 54 5.27 3.05 -8.95
CA LEU A 54 4.56 1.77 -9.04
C LEU A 54 3.54 1.64 -7.91
N LEU A 55 2.25 1.56 -8.27
CA LEU A 55 1.16 1.27 -7.35
C LEU A 55 0.93 -0.25 -7.30
N LEU A 56 1.49 -0.89 -6.29
CA LEU A 56 1.40 -2.35 -6.14
C LEU A 56 0.02 -2.81 -5.65
N GLU A 57 -0.49 -3.84 -6.31
CA GLU A 57 -1.60 -4.68 -5.89
C GLU A 57 -1.05 -6.07 -5.54
N ALA A 58 -0.69 -6.22 -4.27
CA ALA A 58 -0.03 -7.40 -3.72
C ALA A 58 -0.93 -8.03 -2.64
N PRO A 59 -1.65 -9.11 -2.94
CA PRO A 59 -2.65 -9.68 -2.03
C PRO A 59 -2.02 -10.40 -0.82
N HIS A 60 -0.73 -10.71 -0.87
CA HIS A 60 -0.04 -11.44 0.19
C HIS A 60 0.54 -10.52 1.29
N ILE A 61 0.60 -9.20 1.05
CA ILE A 61 1.11 -8.22 2.01
C ILE A 61 -0.04 -7.67 2.84
N ASN A 62 -0.01 -7.92 4.15
CA ASN A 62 -0.99 -7.43 5.10
C ASN A 62 -0.38 -6.47 6.12
N THR A 63 0.90 -6.67 6.45
CA THR A 63 1.66 -5.87 7.40
C THR A 63 3.02 -5.49 6.80
N PRO A 64 3.68 -4.41 7.27
CA PRO A 64 5.03 -4.09 6.84
C PRO A 64 6.04 -5.22 7.09
N MET A 65 5.78 -6.07 8.09
CA MET A 65 6.63 -7.21 8.45
C MET A 65 6.63 -8.31 7.39
N ASP A 66 5.59 -8.41 6.54
CA ASP A 66 5.55 -9.37 5.43
C ASP A 66 6.63 -9.08 4.37
N LEU A 67 7.23 -7.88 4.41
CA LEU A 67 8.29 -7.43 3.51
C LEU A 67 9.66 -7.37 4.17
N LYS A 68 9.79 -7.74 5.45
CA LYS A 68 11.03 -7.53 6.23
C LYS A 68 12.27 -8.12 5.55
N ASP A 69 12.12 -9.32 4.98
CA ASP A 69 13.23 -10.05 4.34
C ASP A 69 13.23 -9.88 2.80
N ILE A 70 12.34 -9.01 2.28
CA ILE A 70 12.24 -8.67 0.86
C ILE A 70 12.82 -7.28 0.67
N HIS A 71 13.90 -7.16 -0.11
CA HIS A 71 14.62 -5.89 -0.36
C HIS A 71 13.88 -4.95 -1.32
N LEU A 72 12.57 -4.76 -1.12
CA LEU A 72 11.71 -3.93 -1.96
C LEU A 72 11.75 -2.44 -1.61
N ALA A 73 11.98 -2.11 -0.32
CA ALA A 73 11.94 -0.74 0.22
C ALA A 73 10.75 0.12 -0.28
N PRO A 74 9.49 -0.36 -0.14
CA PRO A 74 8.33 0.37 -0.63
C PRO A 74 7.96 1.57 0.25
N ILE A 75 7.17 2.48 -0.30
CA ILE A 75 6.40 3.45 0.49
C ILE A 75 5.21 2.71 1.14
N ILE A 76 5.24 2.52 2.45
CA ILE A 76 4.21 1.87 3.22
C ILE A 76 3.10 2.87 3.56
N VAL A 77 1.91 2.61 3.02
CA VAL A 77 0.71 3.42 3.27
C VAL A 77 -0.29 2.64 4.10
N GLN A 78 -0.53 3.09 5.33
CA GLN A 78 -1.55 2.53 6.21
C GLN A 78 -2.87 3.30 6.06
N ILE A 79 -3.94 2.63 5.62
CA ILE A 79 -5.30 3.20 5.61
C ILE A 79 -6.02 2.73 6.87
N ARG A 80 -6.38 3.68 7.75
CA ARG A 80 -6.96 3.39 9.05
C ARG A 80 -8.33 4.06 9.21
N VAL A 81 -9.31 3.29 9.68
CA VAL A 81 -10.58 3.82 10.18
C VAL A 81 -10.48 3.96 11.70
N SER A 82 -10.13 5.15 12.18
CA SER A 82 -9.82 5.37 13.60
C SER A 82 -11.03 5.20 14.52
N ASN A 83 -12.25 5.45 14.03
CA ASN A 83 -13.46 5.29 14.82
C ASN A 83 -13.96 3.83 14.76
N ARG A 84 -13.80 3.10 15.86
CA ARG A 84 -14.21 1.69 16.01
C ARG A 84 -15.69 1.46 15.69
N SER A 85 -16.58 2.37 16.09
CA SER A 85 -18.02 2.26 15.82
C SER A 85 -18.34 2.43 14.33
N VAL A 86 -17.64 3.31 13.64
CA VAL A 86 -17.76 3.47 12.18
C VAL A 86 -17.26 2.22 11.47
N LEU A 87 -16.09 1.70 11.85
CA LEU A 87 -15.55 0.46 11.30
C LEU A 87 -16.53 -0.71 11.45
N MET A 88 -17.08 -0.92 12.66
CA MET A 88 -18.07 -1.98 12.91
C MET A 88 -19.31 -1.84 12.03
N ARG A 89 -19.81 -0.61 11.85
CA ARG A 89 -20.94 -0.35 10.95
C ARG A 89 -20.60 -0.67 9.49
N LEU A 90 -19.40 -0.32 9.02
CA LEU A 90 -18.94 -0.66 7.67
C LEU A 90 -18.82 -2.18 7.49
N MET A 91 -18.21 -2.89 8.43
CA MET A 91 -18.09 -4.35 8.40
C MET A 91 -19.44 -5.07 8.47
N ASN A 92 -20.44 -4.48 9.14
CA ASN A 92 -21.79 -5.03 9.13
C ASN A 92 -22.46 -4.90 7.75
N LYS A 93 -22.16 -3.84 7.00
CA LYS A 93 -22.70 -3.61 5.64
C LYS A 93 -22.11 -4.54 4.58
N THR A 94 -20.92 -5.09 4.79
CA THR A 94 -20.29 -6.00 3.81
C THR A 94 -20.86 -7.42 3.84
N GLY A 95 -21.70 -7.76 4.84
CA GLY A 95 -22.29 -9.10 4.96
C GLY A 95 -21.32 -10.20 5.41
N ILE A 96 -20.09 -9.85 5.81
CA ILE A 96 -19.10 -10.83 6.28
C ILE A 96 -19.58 -11.55 7.55
N GLY A 97 -19.31 -12.85 7.65
CA GLY A 97 -19.71 -13.68 8.79
C GLY A 97 -19.05 -13.26 10.11
N ALA A 98 -19.65 -13.65 11.24
CA ALA A 98 -19.22 -13.21 12.57
C ALA A 98 -17.77 -13.61 12.92
N ASN A 99 -17.33 -14.81 12.51
CA ASN A 99 -15.96 -15.25 12.74
C ASN A 99 -14.96 -14.41 11.94
N ASN A 100 -15.24 -14.15 10.67
CA ASN A 100 -14.40 -13.30 9.83
C ASN A 100 -14.34 -11.89 10.39
N LYS A 101 -15.44 -11.33 10.91
CA LYS A 101 -15.41 -10.03 11.61
C LYS A 101 -14.42 -10.03 12.77
N LYS A 102 -14.41 -11.06 13.62
CA LYS A 102 -13.47 -11.15 14.74
C LYS A 102 -12.02 -11.16 14.25
N THR A 103 -11.72 -11.94 13.22
CA THR A 103 -10.37 -12.02 12.62
C THR A 103 -9.93 -10.67 12.05
N GLU A 104 -10.79 -10.02 11.26
CA GLU A 104 -10.54 -8.69 10.68
C GLU A 104 -10.27 -7.64 11.78
N LEU A 105 -11.06 -7.67 12.86
CA LEU A 105 -10.87 -6.77 13.98
C LEU A 105 -9.54 -6.97 14.69
N ALA A 106 -9.14 -8.22 14.92
CA ALA A 106 -7.83 -8.52 15.50
C ALA A 106 -6.69 -8.01 14.60
N GLY A 107 -6.84 -8.15 13.27
CA GLY A 107 -5.91 -7.57 12.31
C GLY A 107 -5.83 -6.04 12.38
N VAL A 108 -6.97 -5.36 12.48
CA VAL A 108 -7.03 -3.90 12.65
C VAL A 108 -6.36 -3.45 13.95
N ASP A 109 -6.62 -4.16 15.05
CA ASP A 109 -6.05 -3.84 16.36
C ASP A 109 -4.51 -4.07 16.34
N ALA A 110 -4.02 -5.12 15.67
CA ALA A 110 -2.59 -5.37 15.46
C ALA A 110 -1.93 -4.28 14.60
N LEU A 111 -2.55 -3.90 13.48
CA LEU A 111 -2.06 -2.82 12.62
C LEU A 111 -2.04 -1.46 13.33
N SER A 112 -3.03 -1.21 14.21
CA SER A 112 -3.11 0.04 14.97
C SER A 112 -2.02 0.15 16.04
N GLY A 113 -1.46 -0.98 16.48
CA GLY A 113 -0.35 -1.06 17.42
C GLY A 113 1.04 -1.01 16.77
N LEU A 114 1.14 -0.93 15.44
CA LEU A 114 2.42 -0.80 14.76
C LEU A 114 3.12 0.50 15.16
N SER A 115 4.45 0.43 15.29
CA SER A 115 5.27 1.61 15.50
C SER A 115 5.25 2.49 14.25
N ARG A 116 5.27 3.82 14.45
CA ARG A 116 5.10 4.79 13.35
C ARG A 116 6.27 4.81 12.36
N ASP A 117 7.44 4.35 12.76
CA ASP A 117 8.62 4.20 11.91
C ASP A 117 8.48 3.08 10.86
N LEU A 118 7.50 2.17 11.03
CA LEU A 118 7.19 1.13 10.04
C LEU A 118 6.22 1.59 8.94
N VAL A 119 5.76 2.85 8.98
CA VAL A 119 4.73 3.39 8.07
C VAL A 119 5.11 4.79 7.63
N ASP A 120 5.23 5.01 6.33
CA ASP A 120 5.56 6.31 5.76
C ASP A 120 4.35 7.26 5.77
N VAL A 121 3.16 6.74 5.44
CA VAL A 121 1.93 7.54 5.34
C VAL A 121 0.76 6.84 6.03
N ILE A 122 0.11 7.54 6.96
CA ILE A 122 -1.14 7.08 7.57
C ILE A 122 -2.31 7.89 7.00
N ILE A 123 -3.27 7.24 6.35
CA ILE A 123 -4.49 7.84 5.81
C ILE A 123 -5.64 7.54 6.77
N GLU A 124 -6.25 8.59 7.32
CA GLU A 124 -7.40 8.51 8.25
C GLU A 124 -8.60 9.31 7.80
N GLU A 125 -8.49 9.91 6.62
CA GLU A 125 -9.52 10.73 6.00
C GLU A 125 -10.79 9.90 5.79
N LYS A 126 -11.93 10.48 6.16
CA LYS A 126 -13.24 9.78 6.12
C LYS A 126 -13.77 9.58 4.69
N GLY A 127 -13.31 10.40 3.75
CA GLY A 127 -13.78 10.43 2.36
C GLY A 127 -12.68 10.07 1.38
N LEU A 128 -13.08 9.49 0.24
CA LEU A 128 -12.15 9.12 -0.83
C LEU A 128 -11.42 10.35 -1.37
N ALA A 129 -12.11 11.48 -1.56
CA ALA A 129 -11.51 12.67 -2.16
C ALA A 129 -10.36 13.24 -1.30
N GLU A 130 -10.55 13.29 0.01
CA GLU A 130 -9.60 13.78 1.00
C GLU A 130 -8.42 12.80 1.15
N ALA A 131 -8.71 11.50 1.22
CA ALA A 131 -7.69 10.45 1.23
C ALA A 131 -6.82 10.51 -0.04
N THR A 132 -7.43 10.66 -1.22
CA THR A 132 -6.68 10.82 -2.47
C THR A 132 -5.90 12.12 -2.47
N LYS A 133 -6.47 13.25 -2.05
CA LYS A 133 -5.75 14.53 -1.99
C LYS A 133 -4.49 14.41 -1.14
N ARG A 134 -4.58 13.81 0.04
CA ARG A 134 -3.42 13.58 0.93
C ARG A 134 -2.37 12.68 0.27
N MET A 135 -2.79 11.55 -0.31
CA MET A 135 -1.86 10.63 -0.93
C MET A 135 -1.17 11.23 -2.16
N CYS A 136 -1.92 11.94 -3.02
CA CYS A 136 -1.34 12.63 -4.16
C CYS A 136 -0.36 13.70 -3.70
N SER A 137 -0.67 14.52 -2.69
CA SER A 137 0.28 15.51 -2.16
C SER A 137 1.61 14.86 -1.75
N TYR A 138 1.56 13.74 -1.04
CA TYR A 138 2.78 12.99 -0.66
C TYR A 138 3.54 12.47 -1.89
N LEU A 139 2.84 11.91 -2.87
CA LEU A 139 3.46 11.39 -4.09
C LEU A 139 4.02 12.49 -4.99
N GLU A 140 3.45 13.70 -4.97
CA GLU A 140 3.99 14.87 -5.66
C GLU A 140 5.33 15.30 -5.05
N ASP A 141 5.39 15.38 -3.72
CA ASP A 141 6.63 15.69 -3.01
C ASP A 141 7.71 14.63 -3.28
N TYR A 142 7.32 13.34 -3.24
CA TYR A 142 8.21 12.24 -3.59
C TYR A 142 8.68 12.28 -5.06
N TRP A 143 7.76 12.61 -5.98
CA TRP A 143 8.08 12.76 -7.40
C TRP A 143 9.09 13.88 -7.63
N ALA A 144 8.87 15.05 -7.03
CA ALA A 144 9.78 16.18 -7.13
C ALA A 144 11.17 15.86 -6.55
N ALA A 145 11.24 15.13 -5.43
CA ALA A 145 12.50 14.71 -4.82
C ALA A 145 13.28 13.71 -5.69
N THR A 146 12.60 12.86 -6.45
CA THR A 146 13.20 11.83 -7.31
C THR A 146 13.47 12.30 -8.74
N HIS A 147 12.90 13.45 -9.14
CA HIS A 147 13.04 14.05 -10.46
C HIS A 147 13.54 15.50 -10.35
N PRO A 148 14.79 15.72 -9.90
CA PRO A 148 15.33 17.06 -9.76
C PRO A 148 15.32 17.77 -11.12
N GLN A 149 14.73 18.97 -11.16
CA GLN A 149 14.87 19.85 -12.30
C GLN A 149 16.23 20.51 -12.20
N TRP A 150 17.20 19.99 -12.94
CA TRP A 150 18.48 20.66 -13.11
C TRP A 150 18.21 21.95 -13.90
N GLN A 151 18.10 23.08 -13.20
CA GLN A 151 18.27 24.37 -13.85
C GLN A 151 19.76 24.52 -14.14
N GLU A 152 20.12 24.59 -15.42
CA GLU A 152 21.48 24.99 -15.83
C GLU A 152 21.74 26.38 -15.21
N LEU A 153 22.74 26.45 -14.33
CA LEU A 153 23.24 27.69 -13.72
C LEU A 153 24.03 28.53 -14.74
#